data_AF-A0A928E3E5-F1
#
_entry.id   AF-A0A928E3E5-F1
#
_cell.length_a   1.000
_cell.length_b   1.000
_cell.length_c   1.000
_cell.angle_alpha   90.00
_cell.angle_beta   90.00
_cell.angle_gamma   90.00
#
_symmetry.space_group_name_H-M   'P 1'
#
loop_
_entity.id
_entity.type
_entity.pdbx_description
1 polymer ?
#
loop_
_entity_poly.entity_id
_entity_poly.type
_entity_poly.pdbx_seq_one_letter_code
_entity_poly.pdbx_strand_id
1 'polypeptide(L)'
;MKWKDADFNSGIESVRAVLIYGPDAGQVDEYCDRAIAKLGIEKDNLFALDSDELREKQDALFAESCTPSMFGGRKMVLVSNAGDASAKQIAELIAHPGLCATVIVTGGDLRSGGGLRSLFEGGENLGALACYTDDA
;
A
#
# COMPACT_ATOMS: atom_id res chain seq x y z
N MET A 1 11.92 2.06 2.73
CA MET A 1 12.63 1.61 3.95
C MET A 1 12.06 0.30 4.46
N LYS A 2 12.88 -0.62 5.02
CA LYS A 2 12.35 -1.83 5.69
C LYS A 2 11.75 -1.45 7.03
N TRP A 3 10.49 -1.83 7.25
CA TRP A 3 9.73 -1.51 8.44
C TRP A 3 9.55 -2.72 9.35
N LYS A 4 9.55 -2.45 10.65
CA LYS A 4 9.06 -3.33 11.70
C LYS A 4 7.70 -2.83 12.20
N ASP A 5 7.06 -3.59 13.08
CA ASP A 5 5.77 -3.21 13.68
C ASP A 5 5.78 -1.80 14.30
N ALA A 6 6.84 -1.43 15.01
CA ALA A 6 7.00 -0.10 15.60
C ALA A 6 7.05 1.03 14.55
N ASP A 7 7.73 0.78 13.42
CA ASP A 7 7.81 1.74 12.31
C ASP A 7 6.45 1.89 11.63
N PHE A 8 5.72 0.80 11.45
CA PHE A 8 4.35 0.84 10.94
C PHE A 8 3.45 1.69 11.85
N ASN A 9 3.48 1.42 13.16
CA ASN A 9 2.58 2.07 14.11
C ASN A 9 2.82 3.58 14.26
N SER A 10 4.05 4.05 14.05
CA SER A 10 4.42 5.47 14.17
C SER A 10 4.55 6.19 12.82
N GLY A 11 4.89 5.48 11.76
CA GLY A 11 5.21 6.05 10.45
C GLY A 11 4.05 6.10 9.45
N ILE A 12 3.02 5.24 9.61
CA ILE A 12 1.94 5.09 8.61
C ILE A 12 1.22 6.40 8.26
N GLU A 13 1.11 7.33 9.21
CA GLU A 13 0.45 8.62 9.03
C GLU A 13 1.25 9.64 8.21
N SER A 14 2.56 9.42 8.04
CA SER A 14 3.46 10.37 7.39
C SER A 14 3.97 9.90 6.02
N VAL A 15 3.76 8.62 5.71
CA VAL A 15 4.20 8.01 4.46
C VAL A 15 3.19 8.16 3.34
N ARG A 16 3.74 8.06 2.13
CA ARG A 16 2.98 8.10 0.89
C ARG A 16 2.42 6.73 0.52
N ALA A 17 3.21 5.69 0.74
CA ALA A 17 2.76 4.32 0.52
C ALA A 17 3.48 3.30 1.41
N VAL A 18 2.82 2.17 1.65
CA VAL A 18 3.39 1.03 2.37
C VAL A 18 3.09 -0.28 1.64
N LEU A 19 4.11 -1.11 1.51
CA LEU A 19 3.99 -2.50 1.07
C LEU A 19 3.92 -3.39 2.31
N ILE A 20 2.88 -4.22 2.40
CA ILE A 20 2.69 -5.24 3.43
C ILE A 20 2.69 -6.59 2.72
N TYR A 21 3.68 -7.44 2.97
CA TYR A 21 3.85 -8.66 2.15
C TYR A 21 4.34 -9.83 2.96
N GLY A 22 3.91 -11.04 2.58
CA GLY A 22 4.39 -12.27 3.18
C GLY A 22 3.46 -13.46 2.93
N PRO A 23 3.88 -14.67 3.34
CA PRO A 23 3.08 -15.89 3.20
C PRO A 23 1.88 -15.95 4.16
N ASP A 24 1.89 -15.17 5.24
CA ASP A 24 0.81 -15.13 6.23
C ASP A 24 -0.25 -14.09 5.84
N ALA A 25 -1.27 -14.53 5.10
CA ALA A 25 -2.37 -13.67 4.68
C ALA A 25 -3.16 -13.09 5.85
N GLY A 26 -3.30 -13.83 6.96
CA GLY A 26 -4.02 -13.34 8.15
C GLY A 26 -3.30 -12.15 8.78
N GLN A 27 -1.98 -12.24 8.91
CA GLN A 27 -1.19 -11.13 9.41
C GLN A 27 -1.20 -9.93 8.45
N VAL A 28 -1.14 -10.17 7.14
CA VAL A 28 -1.25 -9.09 6.14
C VAL A 28 -2.59 -8.35 6.29
N ASP A 29 -3.70 -9.08 6.39
CA ASP A 29 -5.04 -8.51 6.56
C ASP A 29 -5.15 -7.73 7.89
N GLU A 30 -4.58 -8.23 8.98
CA GLU A 30 -4.54 -7.52 10.26
C GLU A 30 -3.83 -6.16 10.16
N TYR A 31 -2.73 -6.07 9.41
CA TYR A 31 -2.05 -4.78 9.19
C TYR A 31 -2.85 -3.85 8.28
N CYS A 32 -3.59 -4.37 7.31
CA CYS A 32 -4.50 -3.57 6.49
C CYS A 32 -5.62 -2.95 7.33
N ASP A 33 -6.28 -3.74 8.16
CA ASP A 33 -7.31 -3.26 9.09
C ASP A 33 -6.73 -2.23 10.07
N ARG A 34 -5.50 -2.47 10.55
CA ARG A 34 -4.80 -1.52 11.41
C ARG A 34 -4.46 -0.22 10.70
N ALA A 35 -4.10 -0.26 9.41
CA ALA A 35 -3.86 0.93 8.61
C ALA A 35 -5.13 1.77 8.47
N ILE A 36 -6.26 1.13 8.14
CA ILE A 36 -7.58 1.77 8.06
C ILE A 36 -7.93 2.46 9.38
N ALA A 37 -7.78 1.74 10.49
CA ALA A 37 -8.10 2.25 11.82
C ALA A 37 -7.19 3.42 12.24
N LYS A 38 -5.87 3.30 12.03
CA LYS A 38 -4.91 4.35 12.40
C LYS A 38 -5.06 5.61 11.57
N LEU A 39 -5.29 5.47 10.27
CA LEU A 39 -5.48 6.60 9.37
C LEU A 39 -6.89 7.20 9.49
N GLY A 40 -7.80 6.57 10.24
CA GLY A 40 -9.18 7.02 10.38
C GLY A 40 -9.92 7.02 9.04
N ILE A 41 -9.66 6.02 8.19
CA ILE A 41 -10.24 5.95 6.85
C ILE A 41 -11.71 5.58 6.95
N GLU A 42 -12.55 6.48 6.46
CA GLU A 42 -13.97 6.21 6.29
C GLU A 42 -14.21 5.36 5.05
N LYS A 43 -15.30 4.60 5.04
CA LYS A 43 -15.65 3.69 3.94
C LYS A 43 -15.70 4.38 2.58
N ASP A 44 -16.21 5.60 2.52
CA ASP A 44 -16.34 6.38 1.28
C ASP A 44 -14.98 6.94 0.78
N ASN A 45 -13.95 6.87 1.62
CA ASN A 45 -12.58 7.32 1.33
C ASN A 45 -11.61 6.15 1.11
N LEU A 46 -12.11 4.90 1.10
CA LEU A 46 -11.34 3.70 0.83
C LEU A 46 -11.64 3.17 -0.58
N PHE A 47 -10.61 3.10 -1.41
CA PHE A 47 -10.69 2.47 -2.72
C PHE A 47 -9.82 1.21 -2.76
N ALA A 48 -10.45 0.04 -2.85
CA ALA A 48 -9.76 -1.25 -2.82
C ALA A 48 -9.94 -2.00 -4.14
N LEU A 49 -8.87 -2.63 -4.62
CA LEU A 49 -8.82 -3.44 -5.83
C LEU A 49 -7.65 -4.43 -5.76
N ASP A 50 -7.66 -5.46 -6.60
CA ASP A 50 -6.52 -6.36 -6.75
C ASP A 50 -5.60 -5.98 -7.94
N SER A 51 -4.47 -6.68 -8.05
CA SER A 51 -3.48 -6.41 -9.10
C SER A 51 -3.98 -6.69 -10.53
N ASP A 52 -4.97 -7.57 -10.70
CA ASP A 52 -5.58 -7.82 -12.00
C ASP A 52 -6.54 -6.68 -12.38
N GLU A 53 -7.35 -6.22 -11.42
CA GLU A 53 -8.20 -5.03 -11.57
C GLU A 53 -7.38 -3.76 -11.79
N LEU A 54 -6.22 -3.63 -11.16
CA LEU A 54 -5.29 -2.52 -11.38
C LEU A 54 -4.92 -2.38 -12.86
N ARG A 55 -4.70 -3.51 -13.54
CA ARG A 55 -4.34 -3.55 -14.95
C ARG A 55 -5.46 -3.05 -15.85
N GLU A 56 -6.71 -3.30 -15.47
CA GLU A 56 -7.89 -2.94 -16.26
C GLU A 56 -8.41 -1.54 -15.93
N LYS A 57 -8.28 -1.12 -14.67
CA LYS A 57 -8.90 0.09 -14.11
C LYS A 57 -7.88 1.16 -13.71
N GLN A 58 -6.69 1.17 -14.33
CA GLN A 58 -5.63 2.11 -13.99
C GLN A 58 -6.11 3.57 -14.03
N ASP A 59 -6.82 3.98 -15.08
CA ASP A 59 -7.32 5.36 -15.19
C ASP A 59 -8.30 5.73 -14.08
N ALA A 60 -9.20 4.81 -13.72
CA ALA A 60 -10.16 5.00 -12.64
C ALA A 60 -9.46 5.11 -11.28
N LEU A 61 -8.44 4.26 -11.05
CA LEU A 61 -7.63 4.34 -9.86
C LEU A 61 -6.92 5.69 -9.75
N PHE A 62 -6.27 6.15 -10.82
CA PHE A 62 -5.58 7.45 -10.81
C PHE A 62 -6.54 8.60 -10.56
N ALA A 63 -7.72 8.58 -11.20
CA ALA A 63 -8.75 9.59 -10.99
C ALA A 63 -9.20 9.63 -9.53
N GLU A 64 -9.49 8.48 -8.92
CA GLU A 64 -9.94 8.41 -7.53
C GLU A 64 -8.82 8.81 -6.54
N SER A 65 -7.61 8.33 -6.78
CA SER A 65 -6.45 8.55 -5.88
C SER A 65 -5.95 9.98 -5.88
N CYS A 66 -6.13 10.71 -6.99
CA CYS A 66 -5.71 12.09 -7.14
C CYS A 66 -6.83 13.11 -6.87
N THR A 67 -8.04 12.63 -6.63
CA THR A 67 -9.17 13.49 -6.26
C THR A 67 -9.23 13.60 -4.74
N PRO A 68 -9.23 14.82 -4.16
CA PRO A 68 -9.38 14.99 -2.72
C PRO A 68 -10.73 14.47 -2.24
N SER A 69 -10.85 14.14 -0.94
CA SER A 69 -12.12 13.71 -0.38
C SER A 69 -13.17 14.83 -0.50
N MET A 70 -14.40 14.47 -0.91
CA MET A 70 -15.51 15.41 -1.00
C MET A 70 -16.01 15.89 0.36
N PHE A 71 -15.88 15.05 1.40
CA PHE A 71 -16.34 15.35 2.77
C PHE A 71 -15.19 15.62 3.74
N GLY A 72 -13.95 15.69 3.23
CA GLY A 72 -12.75 15.78 4.05
C GLY A 72 -12.30 14.42 4.58
N GLY A 73 -11.25 14.43 5.42
CA GLY A 73 -10.61 13.19 5.90
C GLY A 73 -9.50 12.68 4.98
N ARG A 74 -8.85 11.60 5.42
CA ARG A 74 -7.78 10.94 4.67
C ARG A 74 -8.38 9.94 3.68
N LYS A 75 -7.78 9.85 2.50
CA LYS A 75 -8.10 8.81 1.51
C LYS A 75 -7.08 7.70 1.54
N MET A 76 -7.52 6.51 1.20
CA MET A 76 -6.68 5.34 1.12
C MET A 76 -6.99 4.54 -0.15
N VAL A 77 -5.93 4.07 -0.78
CA VAL A 77 -6.01 3.07 -1.85
C VAL A 77 -5.43 1.78 -1.30
N LEU A 78 -6.11 0.66 -1.50
CA LEU A 78 -5.61 -0.67 -1.21
C LEU A 78 -5.47 -1.47 -2.51
N VAL A 79 -4.24 -1.82 -2.89
CA VAL A 79 -3.95 -2.70 -4.02
C VAL A 79 -3.53 -4.06 -3.48
N SER A 80 -4.38 -5.07 -3.66
CA SER A 80 -4.15 -6.41 -3.14
C SER A 80 -3.49 -7.34 -4.16
N ASN A 81 -2.86 -8.42 -3.69
CA ASN A 81 -2.25 -9.46 -4.53
C ASN A 81 -1.21 -8.90 -5.54
N ALA A 82 -0.49 -7.85 -5.15
CA ALA A 82 0.52 -7.21 -5.98
C ALA A 82 1.80 -8.04 -6.04
N GLY A 83 2.45 -7.98 -7.20
CA GLY A 83 3.76 -8.56 -7.44
C GLY A 83 4.58 -7.71 -8.40
N ASP A 84 5.67 -8.27 -8.92
CA ASP A 84 6.56 -7.54 -9.82
C ASP A 84 5.87 -7.09 -11.12
N ALA A 85 4.82 -7.79 -11.55
CA ALA A 85 4.02 -7.41 -12.73
C ALA A 85 3.26 -6.08 -12.56
N SER A 86 2.90 -5.71 -11.33
CA SER A 86 2.20 -4.46 -10.99
C SER A 86 3.15 -3.35 -10.51
N ALA A 87 4.44 -3.63 -10.35
CA ALA A 87 5.40 -2.71 -9.74
C ALA A 87 5.51 -1.38 -10.50
N LYS A 88 5.43 -1.42 -11.83
CA LYS A 88 5.52 -0.22 -12.67
C LYS A 88 4.32 0.72 -12.44
N GLN A 89 3.09 0.18 -12.50
CA GLN A 89 1.87 0.95 -12.31
C GLN A 89 1.79 1.52 -10.90
N ILE A 90 2.21 0.75 -9.89
CA ILE A 90 2.30 1.19 -8.50
C ILE A 90 3.33 2.32 -8.36
N ALA A 91 4.49 2.20 -8.99
CA ALA A 91 5.50 3.27 -8.98
C ALA A 91 4.98 4.56 -9.63
N GLU A 92 4.27 4.46 -10.75
CA GLU A 92 3.65 5.61 -11.43
C GLU A 92 2.60 6.29 -10.54
N LEU A 93 1.74 5.52 -9.87
CA LEU A 93 0.73 6.05 -8.94
C LEU A 93 1.39 6.77 -7.77
N ILE A 94 2.37 6.11 -7.13
CA ILE A 94 3.09 6.67 -5.99
C ILE A 94 3.87 7.91 -6.42
N ALA A 95 4.47 7.96 -7.60
CA ALA A 95 5.21 9.15 -8.06
C ALA A 95 4.29 10.31 -8.49
N HIS A 96 2.99 10.07 -8.67
CA HIS A 96 2.09 11.06 -9.27
C HIS A 96 1.90 12.31 -8.37
N PRO A 97 2.29 13.52 -8.78
CA PRO A 97 2.34 14.69 -7.89
C PRO A 97 0.97 15.06 -7.27
N GLY A 98 -0.13 14.73 -7.96
CA GLY A 98 -1.49 14.96 -7.47
C GLY A 98 -2.05 13.89 -6.54
N LEU A 99 -1.27 12.85 -6.18
CA LEU A 99 -1.74 11.79 -5.29
C LEU A 99 -2.17 12.38 -3.93
N CYS A 100 -3.43 12.16 -3.58
CA CYS A 100 -4.06 12.62 -2.35
C CYS A 100 -4.30 11.48 -1.33
N ALA A 101 -4.25 10.23 -1.79
CA ALA A 101 -4.46 9.04 -0.95
C ALA A 101 -3.14 8.46 -0.43
N THR A 102 -3.18 7.88 0.77
CA THR A 102 -2.14 6.95 1.24
C THR A 102 -2.34 5.61 0.54
N VAL A 103 -1.30 5.07 -0.10
CA VAL A 103 -1.40 3.81 -0.86
C VAL A 103 -0.89 2.64 -0.03
N ILE A 104 -1.75 1.66 0.23
CA ILE A 104 -1.34 0.37 0.78
C ILE A 104 -1.32 -0.65 -0.35
N VAL A 105 -0.22 -1.38 -0.43
CA VAL A 105 -0.04 -2.47 -1.38
C VAL A 105 0.17 -3.75 -0.58
N THR A 106 -0.58 -4.80 -0.90
CA THR A 106 -0.37 -6.12 -0.32
C THR A 106 0.11 -7.13 -1.34
N GLY A 107 0.91 -8.09 -0.90
CA GLY A 107 1.41 -9.16 -1.74
C GLY A 107 1.70 -10.43 -0.93
N GLY A 108 1.82 -11.56 -1.62
CA GLY A 108 2.23 -12.81 -1.01
C GLY A 108 3.73 -12.85 -0.69
N ASP A 109 4.35 -14.02 -0.83
CA ASP A 109 5.80 -14.16 -0.65
C ASP A 109 6.58 -13.52 -1.81
N LEU A 110 7.11 -12.31 -1.56
CA LEU A 110 7.88 -11.55 -2.53
C LEU A 110 9.39 -11.83 -2.39
N ARG A 111 10.00 -12.22 -3.51
CA ARG A 111 11.45 -12.47 -3.59
C ARG A 111 12.24 -11.25 -3.12
N SER A 112 13.26 -11.48 -2.29
CA SER A 112 14.25 -10.45 -1.95
C SER A 112 14.90 -9.85 -3.21
N GLY A 113 14.89 -8.53 -3.33
CA GLY A 113 15.36 -7.82 -4.53
C GLY A 113 14.41 -7.85 -5.72
N GLY A 114 13.18 -8.38 -5.56
CA GLY A 114 12.11 -8.21 -6.55
C GLY A 114 11.79 -6.73 -6.80
N GLY A 115 11.25 -6.41 -7.97
CA GLY A 115 11.00 -5.03 -8.39
C GLY A 115 10.07 -4.28 -7.43
N LEU A 116 8.96 -4.91 -7.03
CA LEU A 116 7.99 -4.31 -6.12
C LEU A 116 8.61 -4.09 -4.73
N ARG A 117 9.30 -5.10 -4.19
CA ARG A 117 9.95 -5.00 -2.88
C ARG A 117 11.04 -3.91 -2.87
N SER A 118 11.87 -3.86 -3.91
CA SER A 118 12.96 -2.90 -4.03
C SER A 118 12.45 -1.46 -4.16
N LEU A 119 11.32 -1.24 -4.84
CA LEU A 119 10.66 0.06 -4.93
C LEU A 119 10.36 0.63 -3.54
N PHE A 120 9.71 -0.15 -2.67
CA PHE A 120 9.34 0.31 -1.32
C PHE A 120 10.53 0.33 -0.36
N GLU A 121 11.47 -0.60 -0.48
CA GLU A 121 12.67 -0.60 0.37
C GLU A 121 13.58 0.61 0.09
N GLY A 122 13.74 0.99 -1.19
CA GLY A 122 14.62 2.09 -1.62
C GLY A 122 13.97 3.46 -1.78
N GLY A 123 12.64 3.55 -1.80
CA GLY A 123 11.94 4.82 -2.00
C GLY A 123 11.88 5.71 -0.75
N GLU A 124 11.90 7.03 -0.99
CA GLU A 124 11.67 8.04 0.05
C GLU A 124 10.18 8.10 0.39
N ASN A 125 9.88 8.24 1.68
CA ASN A 125 8.51 8.25 2.19
C ASN A 125 7.70 6.97 1.90
N LEU A 126 8.40 5.84 1.68
CA LEU A 126 7.82 4.51 1.47
C LEU A 126 8.26 3.53 2.56
N GLY A 127 7.33 2.68 2.99
CA GLY A 127 7.59 1.59 3.95
C GLY A 127 7.41 0.21 3.32
N ALA A 128 8.23 -0.76 3.72
CA ALA A 128 8.08 -2.17 3.35
C ALA A 128 8.04 -3.03 4.63
N LEU A 129 6.86 -3.51 4.99
CA LEU A 129 6.61 -4.38 6.14
C LEU A 129 6.49 -5.82 5.67
N ALA A 130 7.34 -6.69 6.21
CA ALA A 130 7.28 -8.11 5.94
C ALA A 130 6.45 -8.83 7.01
N CYS A 131 5.51 -9.64 6.57
CA CYS A 131 4.60 -10.46 7.37
C CYS A 131 5.02 -11.94 7.26
N TYR A 132 6.14 -12.26 7.88
CA TYR A 132 6.59 -13.63 8.06
C TYR A 132 6.14 -14.09 9.43
N THR A 133 5.58 -15.31 9.51
CA THR A 133 5.45 -16.00 10.79
C THR A 133 6.84 -16.05 11.41
N ASP A 134 6.98 -15.58 12.65
CA ASP A 134 8.25 -15.53 13.37
C ASP A 134 9.01 -16.85 13.14
N ASP A 135 10.16 -16.78 12.46
CA ASP A 135 11.15 -17.86 12.49
C ASP A 135 11.69 -17.86 13.93
N ALA A 136 11.02 -18.62 14.80
CA ALA A 136 11.50 -18.93 16.14
C ALA A 136 12.79 -19.76 16.10
#